data_AF-A0A0P0RRK2-F1
#
_entry.id   AF-A0A0P0RRK2-F1
#
_cell.length_a   1.000
_cell.length_b   1.000
_cell.length_c   1.000
_cell.angle_alpha   90.00
_cell.angle_beta   90.00
_cell.angle_gamma   90.00
#
_symmetry.space_group_name_H-M   'P 1'
#
loop_
_entity.id
_entity.type
_entity.pdbx_description
1 polymer ?
#
loop_
_entity_poly.entity_id
_entity_poly.type
_entity_poly.pdbx_seq_one_letter_code
_entity_poly.pdbx_strand_id
1 'polypeptide(L)'
;MDAALVERHFAIFEPDSYLPALAIDPRSLFENRIVLRQLPCTDFVICTLSDCLIDAIESGKRFRTFDCLKVIKHIVKYGARPHELSSKTIDRLFFLYRNFIFSSREEVQWCVSVFVKDQKLNEAHLKWLRTNWKSSTHFVNRLLRYPGTSTIISSWAAEILAEDLLPFRRSELLGTLIDGDLPPISRNLNPGEVLWGIFYSKTTMPIKTKLLLESTDDACLEEAFEIALRLSSFALLKRIHELANCGAA
;
A
#
# COMPACT_ATOMS: atom_id res chain seq x y z
N MET A 1 42.40 -8.56 3.49
CA MET A 1 41.02 -8.00 3.46
C MET A 1 41.10 -6.73 2.63
N ASP A 2 40.33 -6.63 1.56
CA ASP A 2 40.38 -5.49 0.63
C ASP A 2 39.90 -4.22 1.35
N ALA A 3 40.74 -3.18 1.44
CA ALA A 3 40.41 -1.93 2.11
C ALA A 3 39.16 -1.27 1.48
N ALA A 4 39.00 -1.42 0.16
CA ALA A 4 37.83 -0.91 -0.56
C ALA A 4 36.54 -1.64 -0.15
N LEU A 5 36.63 -2.91 0.28
CA LEU A 5 35.47 -3.64 0.78
C LEU A 5 35.00 -3.08 2.11
N VAL A 6 35.92 -2.74 3.02
CA VAL A 6 35.59 -2.15 4.33
C VAL A 6 34.95 -0.79 4.14
N GLU A 7 35.54 0.05 3.27
CA GLU A 7 35.05 1.39 3.00
C GLU A 7 33.61 1.40 2.48
N ARG A 8 33.24 0.44 1.61
CA ARG A 8 31.84 0.29 1.16
C ARG A 8 30.87 0.05 2.31
N HIS A 9 31.29 -0.71 3.34
CA HIS A 9 30.42 -1.01 4.48
C HIS A 9 30.28 0.17 5.45
N PHE A 10 31.16 1.19 5.40
CA PHE A 10 30.95 2.41 6.17
C PHE A 10 29.65 3.12 5.78
N ALA A 11 29.18 2.98 4.54
CA ALA A 11 27.89 3.53 4.13
C ALA A 11 26.69 2.99 4.93
N ILE A 12 26.81 1.81 5.56
CA ILE A 12 25.75 1.26 6.43
C ILE A 12 25.62 2.07 7.71
N PHE A 13 26.72 2.60 8.22
CA PHE A 13 26.79 3.33 9.48
C PHE A 13 26.73 4.85 9.28
N GLU A 14 27.34 5.34 8.19
CA GLU A 14 27.40 6.77 7.82
C GLU A 14 27.00 6.98 6.36
N PRO A 15 25.71 6.79 6.00
CA PRO A 15 25.26 6.91 4.61
C PRO A 15 25.59 8.27 3.99
N ASP A 16 25.46 9.35 4.75
CA ASP A 16 25.63 10.72 4.28
C ASP A 16 27.02 10.99 3.69
N SER A 17 28.06 10.37 4.26
CA SER A 17 29.45 10.55 3.83
C SER A 17 29.85 9.61 2.68
N TYR A 18 29.31 8.38 2.67
CA TYR A 18 29.84 7.31 1.80
C TYR A 18 28.90 6.91 0.66
N LEU A 19 27.58 7.09 0.80
CA LEU A 19 26.62 6.68 -0.22
C LEU A 19 26.80 7.41 -1.56
N PRO A 20 27.09 8.73 -1.62
CA PRO A 20 27.24 9.43 -2.90
C PRO A 20 28.29 8.78 -3.81
N ALA A 21 29.38 8.25 -3.26
CA ALA A 21 30.42 7.56 -4.02
C ALA A 21 30.00 6.17 -4.52
N LEU A 22 29.07 5.49 -3.81
CA LEU A 22 28.61 4.15 -4.15
C LEU A 22 27.43 4.15 -5.15
N ALA A 23 26.74 5.28 -5.28
CA ALA A 23 25.54 5.45 -6.10
C ALA A 23 25.65 6.66 -7.06
N ILE A 24 26.84 6.92 -7.58
CA ILE A 24 27.09 8.00 -8.56
C ILE A 24 26.24 7.79 -9.81
N ASP A 25 26.15 6.55 -10.29
CA ASP A 25 25.37 6.20 -11.46
C ASP A 25 24.75 4.80 -11.33
N PRO A 26 23.84 4.41 -12.25
CA PRO A 26 23.17 3.11 -12.17
C PRO A 26 24.13 1.91 -12.23
N ARG A 27 25.31 2.06 -12.82
CA ARG A 27 26.32 1.01 -12.87
C ARG A 27 26.94 0.83 -11.49
N SER A 28 27.37 1.90 -10.84
CA SER A 28 27.87 1.86 -9.45
C SER A 28 26.83 1.30 -8.48
N LEU A 29 25.56 1.70 -8.63
CA LEU A 29 24.46 1.16 -7.84
C LEU A 29 24.32 -0.36 -8.04
N PHE A 30 24.35 -0.84 -9.29
CA PHE A 30 24.30 -2.27 -9.59
C PHE A 30 25.50 -3.04 -9.01
N GLU A 31 26.71 -2.52 -9.16
CA GLU A 31 27.95 -3.14 -8.67
C GLU A 31 27.95 -3.23 -7.14
N ASN A 32 27.43 -2.23 -6.44
CA ASN A 32 27.37 -2.16 -4.98
C ASN A 32 26.05 -2.68 -4.36
N ARG A 33 25.15 -3.26 -5.17
CA ARG A 33 23.78 -3.64 -4.76
C ARG A 33 23.67 -4.48 -3.48
N ILE A 34 24.66 -5.31 -3.15
CA ILE A 34 24.64 -6.17 -1.96
C ILE A 34 24.79 -5.34 -0.69
N VAL A 35 25.70 -4.38 -0.69
CA VAL A 35 25.95 -3.47 0.43
C VAL A 35 24.79 -2.47 0.55
N LEU A 36 24.38 -1.88 -0.57
CA LEU A 36 23.32 -0.86 -0.60
C LEU A 36 21.97 -1.37 -0.05
N ARG A 37 21.67 -2.67 -0.19
CA ARG A 37 20.43 -3.26 0.36
C ARG A 37 20.37 -3.28 1.89
N GLN A 38 21.49 -3.10 2.56
CA GLN A 38 21.60 -3.09 4.03
C GLN A 38 21.44 -1.69 4.63
N LEU A 39 21.30 -0.66 3.79
CA LEU A 39 21.14 0.71 4.25
C LEU A 39 19.80 0.92 4.99
N PRO A 40 19.75 1.84 5.96
CA PRO A 40 18.50 2.24 6.60
C PRO A 40 17.56 2.95 5.60
N CYS A 41 16.27 2.90 5.87
CA CYS A 41 15.26 3.57 5.04
C CYS A 41 15.06 5.02 5.52
N THR A 42 16.02 5.89 5.21
CA THR A 42 15.96 7.34 5.47
C THR A 42 15.67 8.14 4.20
N ASP A 43 15.22 9.39 4.36
CA ASP A 43 15.01 10.31 3.22
C ASP A 43 16.27 10.48 2.38
N PHE A 44 17.43 10.69 3.02
CA PHE A 44 18.70 10.87 2.32
C PHE A 44 19.05 9.66 1.45
N VAL A 45 18.96 8.45 2.01
CA VAL A 45 19.29 7.21 1.30
C VAL A 45 18.36 7.01 0.10
N ILE A 46 17.05 7.11 0.33
CA ILE A 46 16.07 6.88 -0.73
C ILE A 46 16.14 7.97 -1.80
N CYS A 47 16.32 9.24 -1.42
CA CYS A 47 16.50 10.33 -2.38
C CYS A 47 17.74 10.11 -3.24
N THR A 48 18.89 9.84 -2.64
CA THR A 48 20.16 9.64 -3.38
C THR A 48 20.05 8.50 -4.38
N LEU A 49 19.51 7.34 -3.95
CA LEU A 49 19.34 6.19 -4.84
C LEU A 49 18.28 6.45 -5.92
N SER A 50 17.21 7.16 -5.59
CA SER A 50 16.15 7.46 -6.57
C SER A 50 16.63 8.49 -7.59
N ASP A 51 17.31 9.55 -7.17
CA ASP A 51 17.83 10.61 -8.03
C ASP A 51 18.81 10.04 -9.05
N CYS A 52 19.71 9.13 -8.63
CA CYS A 52 20.58 8.37 -9.53
C CYS A 52 19.82 7.65 -10.67
N LEU A 53 18.66 7.06 -10.37
CA LEU A 53 17.84 6.37 -11.37
C LEU A 53 16.98 7.33 -12.20
N ILE A 54 16.48 8.41 -11.59
CA ILE A 54 15.71 9.46 -12.26
C ILE A 54 16.58 10.12 -13.32
N ASP A 55 17.80 10.53 -12.98
CA ASP A 55 18.76 11.13 -13.90
C ASP A 55 19.01 10.22 -15.11
N ALA A 56 19.18 8.91 -14.87
CA ALA A 56 19.39 7.94 -15.94
C ALA A 56 18.16 7.75 -16.83
N ILE A 57 16.95 7.84 -16.28
CA ILE A 57 15.69 7.77 -17.04
C ILE A 57 15.55 9.01 -17.92
N GLU A 58 15.73 10.19 -17.33
CA GLU A 58 15.59 11.48 -18.02
C GLU A 58 16.66 11.66 -19.11
N SER A 59 17.88 11.17 -18.87
CA SER A 59 18.95 11.18 -19.87
C SER A 59 18.84 10.07 -20.92
N GLY A 60 17.83 9.19 -20.84
CA GLY A 60 17.68 8.02 -21.72
C GLY A 60 18.82 6.99 -21.60
N LYS A 61 19.60 7.01 -20.51
CA LYS A 61 20.71 6.07 -20.29
C LYS A 61 20.14 4.70 -19.98
N ARG A 62 20.59 3.67 -20.71
CA ARG A 62 20.21 2.28 -20.41
C ARG A 62 20.92 1.80 -19.15
N PHE A 63 20.22 1.05 -18.31
CA PHE A 63 20.79 0.42 -17.12
C PHE A 63 20.06 -0.89 -16.79
N ARG A 64 20.61 -1.64 -15.82
CA ARG A 64 20.00 -2.88 -15.32
C ARG A 64 18.79 -2.54 -14.43
N THR A 65 17.70 -2.12 -15.06
CA THR A 65 16.51 -1.55 -14.43
C THR A 65 16.02 -2.36 -13.24
N PHE A 66 15.74 -3.64 -13.45
CA PHE A 66 15.18 -4.49 -12.39
C PHE A 66 16.12 -4.64 -11.18
N ASP A 67 17.41 -4.87 -11.40
CA ASP A 67 18.38 -5.03 -10.32
C ASP A 67 18.55 -3.76 -9.49
N CYS A 68 18.54 -2.59 -10.15
CA CYS A 68 18.65 -1.30 -9.49
C CYS A 68 17.40 -0.98 -8.67
N LEU A 69 16.21 -1.17 -9.26
CA LEU A 69 14.94 -0.99 -8.55
C LEU A 69 14.82 -1.93 -7.34
N LYS A 70 15.36 -3.15 -7.43
CA LYS A 70 15.40 -4.10 -6.31
C LYS A 70 16.19 -3.60 -5.11
N VAL A 71 17.19 -2.73 -5.30
CA VAL A 71 17.92 -2.11 -4.18
C VAL A 71 16.98 -1.21 -3.40
N ILE A 72 16.33 -0.26 -4.08
CA ILE A 72 15.35 0.65 -3.46
C ILE A 72 14.21 -0.15 -2.83
N LYS A 73 13.65 -1.14 -3.53
CA LYS A 73 12.59 -2.02 -3.01
C LYS A 73 13.00 -2.67 -1.69
N HIS A 74 14.23 -3.18 -1.60
CA HIS A 74 14.70 -3.86 -0.41
C HIS A 74 14.75 -2.91 0.78
N ILE A 75 15.32 -1.71 0.59
CA ILE A 75 15.43 -0.69 1.63
C ILE A 75 14.03 -0.23 2.07
N VAL A 76 13.15 0.08 1.11
CA VAL A 76 11.76 0.48 1.41
C VAL A 76 11.03 -0.63 2.17
N LYS A 77 11.17 -1.91 1.78
CA LYS A 77 10.40 -3.01 2.39
C LYS A 77 10.94 -3.48 3.74
N TYR A 78 12.27 -3.51 3.90
CA TYR A 78 12.94 -4.20 5.00
C TYR A 78 13.91 -3.31 5.79
N GLY A 79 14.27 -2.15 5.26
CA GLY A 79 15.15 -1.22 5.95
C GLY A 79 14.49 -0.67 7.21
N ALA A 80 15.28 -0.48 8.26
CA ALA A 80 14.82 0.21 9.46
C ALA A 80 14.28 1.60 9.09
N ARG A 81 13.05 1.90 9.52
CA ARG A 81 12.36 3.17 9.27
C ARG A 81 12.27 3.96 10.57
N PRO A 82 13.20 4.90 10.82
CA PRO A 82 13.15 5.72 12.03
C PRO A 82 11.98 6.71 12.02
N HIS A 83 11.53 7.15 10.84
CA HIS A 83 10.44 8.11 10.67
C HIS A 83 9.67 7.87 9.35
N GLU A 84 8.51 8.53 9.19
CA GLU A 84 7.77 8.55 7.92
C GLU A 84 8.59 9.31 6.85
N LEU A 85 8.63 8.80 5.61
CA LEU A 85 9.35 9.47 4.52
C LEU A 85 8.71 10.82 4.20
N SER A 86 9.54 11.83 3.91
CA SER A 86 9.08 13.14 3.47
C SER A 86 8.33 13.08 2.14
N SER A 87 7.47 14.07 1.89
CA SER A 87 6.76 14.22 0.60
C SER A 87 7.71 14.22 -0.59
N LYS A 88 8.84 14.93 -0.48
CA LYS A 88 9.89 15.01 -1.50
C LYS A 88 10.45 13.63 -1.87
N THR A 89 10.63 12.75 -0.89
CA THR A 89 11.08 11.37 -1.11
C THR A 89 9.98 10.52 -1.75
N ILE A 90 8.73 10.69 -1.29
CA ILE A 90 7.57 10.00 -1.85
C ILE A 90 7.36 10.39 -3.32
N ASP A 91 7.58 11.65 -3.70
CA ASP A 91 7.49 12.14 -5.09
C ASP A 91 8.48 11.43 -6.02
N ARG A 92 9.71 11.19 -5.57
CA ARG A 92 10.73 10.43 -6.32
C ARG A 92 10.33 8.97 -6.48
N LEU A 93 9.90 8.34 -5.39
CA LEU A 93 9.39 6.97 -5.41
C LEU A 93 8.18 6.82 -6.34
N PHE A 94 7.28 7.80 -6.33
CA PHE A 94 6.10 7.83 -7.20
C PHE A 94 6.47 8.09 -8.66
N PHE A 95 7.50 8.91 -8.94
CA PHE A 95 8.06 9.07 -10.28
C PHE A 95 8.57 7.73 -10.83
N LEU A 96 9.40 7.02 -10.06
CA LEU A 96 9.89 5.69 -10.46
C LEU A 96 8.74 4.69 -10.64
N TYR A 97 7.76 4.72 -9.74
CA TYR A 97 6.55 3.92 -9.85
C TYR A 97 5.82 4.15 -11.17
N ARG A 98 5.50 5.40 -11.51
CA ARG A 98 4.80 5.74 -12.77
C ARG A 98 5.57 5.31 -14.02
N ASN A 99 6.89 5.48 -14.02
CA ASN A 99 7.73 5.12 -15.17
C ASN A 99 7.77 3.61 -15.44
N PHE A 100 7.65 2.77 -14.40
CA PHE A 100 7.88 1.34 -14.54
C PHE A 100 6.67 0.44 -14.28
N ILE A 101 5.57 0.97 -13.75
CA ILE A 101 4.37 0.17 -13.46
C ILE A 101 3.69 -0.40 -14.72
N PHE A 102 3.94 0.21 -15.88
CA PHE A 102 3.46 -0.29 -17.18
C PHE A 102 4.49 -1.17 -17.92
N SER A 103 5.57 -1.57 -17.25
CA SER A 103 6.56 -2.47 -17.83
C SER A 103 5.90 -3.79 -18.28
N SER A 104 6.31 -4.34 -19.43
CA SER A 104 5.88 -5.67 -19.86
C SER A 104 6.35 -6.81 -18.95
N ARG A 105 7.30 -6.53 -18.05
CA ARG A 105 7.84 -7.49 -17.08
C ARG A 105 7.10 -7.36 -15.74
N GLU A 106 6.29 -8.35 -15.41
CA GLU A 106 5.49 -8.38 -14.18
C GLU A 106 6.35 -8.19 -12.91
N GLU A 107 7.53 -8.80 -12.86
CA GLU A 107 8.48 -8.66 -11.76
C GLU A 107 8.92 -7.21 -11.51
N VAL A 108 9.01 -6.38 -12.56
CA VAL A 108 9.30 -4.95 -12.45
C VAL A 108 8.09 -4.22 -11.87
N GLN A 109 6.88 -4.54 -12.33
CA GLN A 109 5.63 -3.98 -11.77
C GLN A 109 5.51 -4.28 -10.27
N TRP A 110 5.71 -5.54 -9.87
CA TRP A 110 5.75 -5.97 -8.48
C TRP A 110 6.84 -5.26 -7.69
N CYS A 111 8.01 -5.02 -8.30
CA CYS A 111 9.10 -4.30 -7.67
C CYS A 111 8.69 -2.89 -7.28
N VAL A 112 8.19 -2.11 -8.24
CA VAL A 112 7.84 -0.71 -8.02
C VAL A 112 6.55 -0.52 -7.25
N SER A 113 5.63 -1.50 -7.26
CA SER A 113 4.40 -1.46 -6.45
C SER A 113 4.67 -1.29 -4.95
N VAL A 114 5.84 -1.74 -4.48
CA VAL A 114 6.27 -1.61 -3.09
C VAL A 114 6.66 -0.17 -2.75
N PHE A 115 7.12 0.63 -3.71
CA PHE A 115 7.62 1.98 -3.47
C PHE A 115 6.56 2.90 -2.86
N VAL A 116 5.31 2.71 -3.29
CA VAL A 116 4.16 3.52 -2.90
C VAL A 116 3.21 2.77 -1.95
N LYS A 117 3.58 1.55 -1.53
CA LYS A 117 2.77 0.76 -0.59
C LYS A 117 2.82 1.41 0.80
N ASP A 118 1.64 1.61 1.38
CA ASP A 118 1.43 2.16 2.72
C ASP A 118 2.04 3.56 2.91
N GLN A 119 2.21 4.32 1.83
CA GLN A 119 2.69 5.71 1.85
C GLN A 119 1.51 6.69 1.73
N LYS A 120 1.60 7.83 2.43
CA LYS A 120 0.68 8.96 2.25
C LYS A 120 1.04 9.69 0.97
N LEU A 121 0.14 9.69 -0.01
CA LEU A 121 0.35 10.30 -1.32
C LEU A 121 -0.30 11.68 -1.35
N ASN A 122 0.33 12.62 -2.04
CA ASN A 122 -0.29 13.92 -2.30
C ASN A 122 -1.49 13.79 -3.25
N GLU A 123 -2.29 14.85 -3.37
CA GLU A 123 -3.47 14.82 -4.23
C GLU A 123 -3.17 14.54 -5.70
N ALA A 124 -2.05 15.05 -6.24
CA ALA A 124 -1.69 14.85 -7.64
C ALA A 124 -1.44 13.36 -7.94
N HIS A 125 -0.79 12.65 -7.02
CA HIS A 125 -0.56 11.21 -7.11
C HIS A 125 -1.87 10.43 -7.03
N LEU A 126 -2.78 10.80 -6.12
CA LEU A 126 -4.08 10.15 -5.99
C LEU A 126 -4.96 10.37 -7.22
N LYS A 127 -4.98 11.59 -7.78
CA LYS A 127 -5.66 11.89 -9.06
C LYS A 127 -5.09 11.04 -10.19
N TRP A 128 -3.76 10.91 -10.27
CA TRP A 128 -3.13 10.06 -11.28
C TRP A 128 -3.52 8.59 -11.12
N LEU A 129 -3.51 8.03 -9.90
CA LEU A 129 -3.95 6.66 -9.64
C LEU A 129 -5.41 6.44 -10.02
N ARG A 130 -6.29 7.40 -9.67
CA ARG A 130 -7.70 7.39 -10.05
C ARG A 130 -7.84 7.38 -11.56
N THR A 131 -7.17 8.25 -12.31
CA THR A 131 -7.31 8.29 -13.78
C THR A 131 -6.85 6.99 -14.45
N ASN A 132 -5.88 6.28 -13.86
CA ASN A 132 -5.28 5.09 -14.46
C ASN A 132 -5.77 3.76 -13.87
N TRP A 133 -6.77 3.76 -12.98
CA TRP A 133 -7.11 2.58 -12.16
C TRP A 133 -7.38 1.30 -12.99
N LYS A 134 -7.99 1.44 -14.18
CA LYS A 134 -8.32 0.33 -15.08
C LYS A 134 -7.09 -0.33 -15.71
N SER A 135 -5.96 0.37 -15.74
CA SER A 135 -4.77 -0.07 -16.47
C SER A 135 -3.89 -1.04 -15.67
N SER A 136 -4.10 -1.18 -14.36
CA SER A 136 -3.38 -2.16 -13.53
C SER A 136 -4.11 -2.47 -12.23
N THR A 137 -4.17 -3.76 -11.87
CA THR A 137 -4.67 -4.22 -10.56
C THR A 137 -3.87 -3.65 -9.40
N HIS A 138 -2.59 -3.27 -9.62
CA HIS A 138 -1.78 -2.60 -8.61
C HIS A 138 -2.38 -1.25 -8.20
N PHE A 139 -2.98 -0.49 -9.12
CA PHE A 139 -3.61 0.80 -8.82
C PHE A 139 -4.86 0.62 -7.97
N VAL A 140 -5.74 -0.32 -8.35
CA VAL A 140 -6.92 -0.70 -7.56
C VAL A 140 -6.50 -1.09 -6.14
N ASN A 141 -5.47 -1.94 -6.01
CA ASN A 141 -4.94 -2.33 -4.72
C ASN A 141 -4.34 -1.16 -3.91
N ARG A 142 -3.79 -0.13 -4.56
CA ARG A 142 -3.28 1.06 -3.88
C ARG A 142 -4.42 1.95 -3.40
N LEU A 143 -5.44 2.17 -4.23
CA LEU A 143 -6.62 2.99 -3.89
C LEU A 143 -7.41 2.36 -2.73
N LEU A 144 -7.73 1.06 -2.82
CA LEU A 144 -8.51 0.35 -1.79
C LEU A 144 -7.77 0.20 -0.45
N ARG A 145 -6.44 0.13 -0.47
CA ARG A 145 -5.61 -0.08 0.73
C ARG A 145 -4.85 1.17 1.16
N TYR A 146 -5.26 2.34 0.71
CA TYR A 146 -4.61 3.59 1.05
C TYR A 146 -4.61 3.80 2.59
N PRO A 147 -3.49 4.27 3.19
CA PRO A 147 -3.34 4.30 4.65
C PRO A 147 -4.07 5.46 5.34
N GLY A 148 -4.74 6.35 4.61
CA GLY A 148 -5.45 7.51 5.17
C GLY A 148 -6.84 7.70 4.59
N THR A 149 -7.55 8.69 5.09
CA THR A 149 -8.79 9.18 4.47
C THR A 149 -8.45 10.09 3.29
N SER A 150 -9.26 10.04 2.23
CA SER A 150 -9.09 10.90 1.07
C SER A 150 -10.41 11.05 0.33
N THR A 151 -10.82 12.29 0.10
CA THR A 151 -12.01 12.64 -0.69
C THR A 151 -11.91 12.14 -2.14
N ILE A 152 -10.70 12.08 -2.71
CA ILE A 152 -10.46 11.55 -4.07
C ILE A 152 -10.74 10.06 -4.12
N ILE A 153 -10.32 9.32 -3.09
CA ILE A 153 -10.51 7.86 -3.01
C ILE A 153 -11.96 7.54 -2.69
N SER A 154 -12.58 8.23 -1.73
CA SER A 154 -13.98 8.00 -1.40
C SER A 154 -14.91 8.37 -2.56
N SER A 155 -14.67 9.48 -3.27
CA SER A 155 -15.44 9.81 -4.48
C SER A 155 -15.28 8.73 -5.56
N TRP A 156 -14.04 8.29 -5.80
CA TRP A 156 -13.77 7.21 -6.75
C TRP A 156 -14.48 5.92 -6.34
N ALA A 157 -14.38 5.51 -5.08
CA ALA A 157 -14.99 4.27 -4.61
C ALA A 157 -16.52 4.30 -4.70
N ALA A 158 -17.14 5.46 -4.43
CA ALA A 158 -18.58 5.65 -4.58
C ALA A 158 -19.01 5.52 -6.06
N GLU A 159 -18.29 6.14 -6.98
CA GLU A 159 -18.52 6.02 -8.44
C GLU A 159 -18.40 4.55 -8.89
N ILE A 160 -17.30 3.88 -8.53
CA ILE A 160 -17.04 2.48 -8.91
C ILE A 160 -18.09 1.52 -8.34
N LEU A 161 -18.53 1.75 -7.10
CA LEU A 161 -19.54 0.92 -6.44
C LEU A 161 -20.92 1.13 -7.06
N ALA A 162 -21.29 2.37 -7.41
CA ALA A 162 -22.56 2.70 -8.05
C ALA A 162 -22.66 2.14 -9.48
N GLU A 163 -21.56 2.18 -10.24
CA GLU A 163 -21.49 1.63 -11.60
C GLU A 163 -21.19 0.13 -11.65
N ASP A 164 -21.00 -0.52 -10.49
CA ASP A 164 -20.62 -1.93 -10.34
C ASP A 164 -19.41 -2.35 -11.21
N LEU A 165 -18.40 -1.48 -11.30
CA LEU A 165 -17.24 -1.73 -12.17
C LEU A 165 -16.20 -2.69 -11.55
N LEU A 166 -16.32 -3.01 -10.26
CA LEU A 166 -15.46 -3.95 -9.54
C LEU A 166 -16.32 -4.85 -8.62
N PRO A 167 -17.16 -5.74 -9.18
CA PRO A 167 -18.14 -6.51 -8.42
C PRO A 167 -17.50 -7.40 -7.35
N PHE A 168 -16.32 -7.96 -7.62
CA PHE A 168 -15.58 -8.79 -6.66
C PHE A 168 -14.85 -8.01 -5.56
N ARG A 169 -14.95 -6.68 -5.55
CA ARG A 169 -14.27 -5.79 -4.58
C ARG A 169 -15.25 -4.87 -3.86
N ARG A 170 -16.56 -5.15 -3.92
CA ARG A 170 -17.64 -4.31 -3.33
C ARG A 170 -17.43 -4.05 -1.84
N SER A 171 -17.04 -5.06 -1.07
CA SER A 171 -16.71 -4.87 0.35
C SER A 171 -15.51 -3.96 0.58
N GLU A 172 -14.43 -4.09 -0.19
CA GLU A 172 -13.28 -3.19 -0.04
C GLU A 172 -13.63 -1.75 -0.44
N LEU A 173 -14.43 -1.57 -1.49
CA LEU A 173 -14.95 -0.26 -1.89
C LEU A 173 -15.79 0.35 -0.79
N LEU A 174 -16.76 -0.39 -0.23
CA LEU A 174 -17.57 0.06 0.90
C LEU A 174 -16.67 0.44 2.09
N GLY A 175 -15.65 -0.36 2.38
CA GLY A 175 -14.71 -0.08 3.47
C GLY A 175 -14.01 1.27 3.34
N THR A 176 -13.76 1.76 2.12
CA THR A 176 -13.21 3.12 1.91
C THR A 176 -14.21 4.24 2.12
N LEU A 177 -15.51 3.94 2.13
CA LEU A 177 -16.60 4.90 2.30
C LEU A 177 -17.10 5.02 3.75
N ILE A 178 -16.79 4.04 4.60
CA ILE A 178 -17.19 4.02 6.01
C ILE A 178 -16.31 5.00 6.80
N ASP A 179 -16.93 6.08 7.26
CA ASP A 179 -16.33 7.08 8.16
C ASP A 179 -17.30 7.34 9.32
N GLY A 180 -17.07 6.66 10.45
CA GLY A 180 -17.93 6.73 11.62
C GLY A 180 -19.24 5.92 11.53
N ASP A 181 -19.86 5.86 10.35
CA ASP A 181 -21.15 5.19 10.12
C ASP A 181 -21.24 4.53 8.73
N LEU A 182 -22.26 3.70 8.50
CA LEU A 182 -22.54 3.07 7.21
C LEU A 182 -23.10 4.10 6.21
N PRO A 183 -22.50 4.23 5.01
CA PRO A 183 -23.04 5.11 3.97
C PRO A 183 -24.35 4.55 3.40
N PRO A 184 -25.29 5.38 2.92
CA PRO A 184 -26.60 4.93 2.41
C PRO A 184 -26.55 3.83 1.33
N ILE A 185 -25.48 3.80 0.54
CA ILE A 185 -25.25 2.79 -0.51
C ILE A 185 -25.11 1.37 0.05
N SER A 186 -24.78 1.20 1.34
CA SER A 186 -24.67 -0.11 1.99
C SER A 186 -25.98 -0.90 1.96
N ARG A 187 -27.13 -0.21 1.92
CA ARG A 187 -28.47 -0.84 1.86
C ARG A 187 -28.72 -1.62 0.56
N ASN A 188 -27.92 -1.37 -0.46
CA ASN A 188 -28.00 -2.05 -1.76
C ASN A 188 -27.02 -3.23 -1.87
N LEU A 189 -26.25 -3.50 -0.81
CA LEU A 189 -25.31 -4.62 -0.75
C LEU A 189 -25.93 -5.78 0.03
N ASN A 190 -25.44 -6.99 -0.20
CA ASN A 190 -25.84 -8.10 0.64
C ASN A 190 -25.21 -7.96 2.06
N PRO A 191 -25.83 -8.52 3.10
CA PRO A 191 -25.35 -8.36 4.48
C PRO A 191 -23.88 -8.80 4.69
N GLY A 192 -23.45 -9.89 4.05
CA GLY A 192 -22.05 -10.35 4.10
C GLY A 192 -21.07 -9.32 3.51
N GLU A 193 -21.41 -8.71 2.38
CA GLU A 193 -20.62 -7.63 1.76
C GLU A 193 -20.46 -6.44 2.71
N VAL A 194 -21.53 -6.09 3.44
CA VAL A 194 -21.53 -5.01 4.44
C VAL A 194 -20.60 -5.33 5.60
N LEU A 195 -20.68 -6.53 6.17
CA LEU A 195 -19.79 -6.94 7.27
C LEU A 195 -18.32 -6.91 6.86
N TRP A 196 -17.99 -7.43 5.68
CA TRP A 196 -16.63 -7.34 5.15
C TRP A 196 -16.21 -5.89 4.87
N GLY A 197 -17.13 -5.03 4.43
CA GLY A 197 -16.86 -3.60 4.29
C GLY A 197 -16.50 -2.93 5.61
N ILE A 198 -17.25 -3.23 6.67
CA ILE A 198 -16.94 -2.76 8.02
C ILE A 198 -15.57 -3.30 8.48
N PHE A 199 -15.28 -4.57 8.23
CA PHE A 199 -13.97 -5.17 8.53
C PHE A 199 -12.81 -4.43 7.83
N TYR A 200 -12.95 -4.13 6.54
CA TYR A 200 -11.92 -3.44 5.74
C TYR A 200 -11.80 -1.94 6.04
N SER A 201 -12.80 -1.33 6.68
CA SER A 201 -12.82 0.10 6.97
C SER A 201 -11.63 0.56 7.83
N LYS A 202 -11.27 1.83 7.66
CA LYS A 202 -10.19 2.50 8.42
C LYS A 202 -10.64 3.11 9.74
N THR A 203 -11.90 2.87 10.12
CA THR A 203 -12.45 3.36 11.39
C THR A 203 -11.78 2.69 12.61
N THR A 204 -11.96 3.31 13.76
CA THR A 204 -11.43 2.80 15.04
C THR A 204 -12.08 1.47 15.43
N MET A 205 -11.38 0.64 16.21
CA MET A 205 -11.94 -0.63 16.68
C MET A 205 -13.28 -0.47 17.43
N PRO A 206 -13.47 0.51 18.34
CA PRO A 206 -14.77 0.72 18.99
C PRO A 206 -15.92 0.96 18.00
N ILE A 207 -15.71 1.81 16.99
CA ILE A 207 -16.73 2.08 15.95
C ILE A 207 -16.96 0.83 15.11
N LYS A 208 -15.88 0.14 14.71
CA LYS A 208 -15.94 -1.10 13.94
C LYS A 208 -16.75 -2.18 14.65
N THR A 209 -16.48 -2.39 15.95
CA THR A 209 -17.21 -3.35 16.78
C THR A 209 -18.69 -2.99 16.87
N LYS A 210 -19.02 -1.71 17.10
CA LYS A 210 -20.41 -1.24 17.12
C LYS A 210 -21.13 -1.58 15.82
N LEU A 211 -20.56 -1.17 14.68
CA LEU A 211 -21.17 -1.39 13.36
C LEU A 211 -21.34 -2.88 13.04
N LEU A 212 -20.34 -3.72 13.38
CA LEU A 212 -20.44 -5.17 13.18
C LEU A 212 -21.59 -5.77 14.00
N LEU A 213 -21.71 -5.40 15.28
CA LEU A 213 -22.78 -5.91 16.14
C LEU A 213 -24.17 -5.47 15.66
N GLU A 214 -24.31 -4.23 15.21
CA GLU A 214 -25.56 -3.67 14.68
C GLU A 214 -25.95 -4.25 13.32
N SER A 215 -24.98 -4.62 12.49
CA SER A 215 -25.19 -5.12 11.13
C SER A 215 -25.25 -6.66 11.02
N THR A 216 -25.01 -7.38 12.11
CA THR A 216 -25.06 -8.85 12.11
C THR A 216 -26.49 -9.33 12.32
N ASP A 217 -26.94 -10.17 11.39
CA ASP A 217 -28.24 -10.86 11.40
C ASP A 217 -28.08 -12.32 10.91
N ASP A 218 -29.19 -13.04 10.83
CA ASP A 218 -29.21 -14.46 10.44
C ASP A 218 -28.70 -14.70 9.00
N ALA A 219 -28.76 -13.69 8.13
CA ALA A 219 -28.37 -13.81 6.73
C ALA A 219 -26.85 -13.73 6.51
N CYS A 220 -26.07 -13.39 7.53
CA CYS A 220 -24.61 -13.21 7.44
C CYS A 220 -23.82 -13.85 8.59
N LEU A 221 -24.36 -14.89 9.22
CA LEU A 221 -23.70 -15.53 10.37
C LEU A 221 -22.34 -16.15 10.02
N GLU A 222 -22.17 -16.68 8.80
CA GLU A 222 -20.91 -17.27 8.35
C GLU A 222 -19.81 -16.20 8.23
N GLU A 223 -20.09 -15.09 7.55
CA GLU A 223 -19.17 -13.95 7.44
C GLU A 223 -18.89 -13.33 8.80
N ALA A 224 -19.91 -13.17 9.64
CA ALA A 224 -19.76 -12.65 10.99
C ALA A 224 -18.82 -13.53 11.82
N PHE A 225 -18.95 -14.86 11.73
CA PHE A 225 -18.10 -15.80 12.44
C PHE A 225 -16.65 -15.71 11.97
N GLU A 226 -16.41 -15.70 10.66
CA GLU A 226 -15.06 -15.54 10.12
C GLU A 226 -14.40 -14.23 10.56
N ILE A 227 -15.15 -13.12 10.49
CA ILE A 227 -14.69 -11.81 10.95
C ILE A 227 -14.41 -11.82 12.45
N ALA A 228 -15.25 -12.47 13.26
CA ALA A 228 -15.05 -12.59 14.70
C ALA A 228 -13.75 -13.32 15.03
N LEU A 229 -13.42 -14.40 14.33
CA LEU A 229 -12.16 -15.12 14.50
C LEU A 229 -10.96 -14.24 14.11
N ARG A 230 -11.01 -13.56 12.95
CA ARG A 230 -9.93 -12.69 12.47
C ARG A 230 -9.66 -11.51 13.41
N LEU A 231 -10.70 -10.98 14.04
CA LEU A 231 -10.61 -9.88 15.00
C LEU A 231 -10.40 -10.35 16.45
N SER A 232 -10.47 -11.66 16.71
CA SER A 232 -10.54 -12.21 18.08
C SER A 232 -11.65 -11.54 18.92
N SER A 233 -12.81 -11.29 18.32
CA SER A 233 -13.91 -10.52 18.91
C SER A 233 -14.91 -11.41 19.64
N PHE A 234 -14.77 -11.53 20.97
CA PHE A 234 -15.72 -12.28 21.79
C PHE A 234 -17.15 -11.69 21.75
N ALA A 235 -17.28 -10.36 21.69
CA ALA A 235 -18.58 -9.70 21.62
C ALA A 235 -19.35 -10.10 20.36
N LEU A 236 -18.67 -10.21 19.22
CA LEU A 236 -19.28 -10.63 17.96
C LEU A 236 -19.68 -12.12 17.99
N LEU A 237 -18.83 -12.99 18.56
CA LEU A 237 -19.18 -14.39 18.79
C LEU A 237 -20.43 -14.55 19.67
N LYS A 238 -20.54 -13.75 20.74
CA LYS A 238 -21.72 -13.77 21.61
C LYS A 238 -22.99 -13.39 20.83
N ARG A 239 -22.92 -12.34 20.01
CA ARG A 239 -24.03 -11.90 19.16
C ARG A 239 -24.47 -12.99 18.17
N ILE A 240 -23.51 -13.65 17.52
CA ILE A 240 -23.76 -14.78 16.60
C ILE A 240 -24.47 -15.91 17.33
N HIS A 241 -24.01 -16.26 18.54
CA HIS A 241 -24.63 -17.31 19.36
C HIS A 241 -26.07 -16.96 19.76
N GLU A 242 -26.34 -15.71 20.14
CA GLU A 242 -27.69 -15.23 20.48
C GLU A 242 -28.64 -15.36 19.28
N LEU A 243 -28.20 -14.94 18.09
CA LEU A 243 -28.99 -15.03 16.86
C LEU A 243 -29.28 -16.49 16.46
N ALA A 244 -28.26 -17.33 16.44
CA ALA A 244 -28.39 -18.75 16.08
C ALA A 244 -29.37 -19.53 16.98
N ASN A 245 -29.51 -19.14 18.24
CA ASN A 245 -30.45 -19.77 19.18
C ASN A 245 -31.85 -19.16 19.14
N CYS A 246 -32.03 -17.92 18.67
CA CYS A 246 -33.34 -17.29 18.56
C CYS A 246 -34.13 -17.77 17.34
N GLY A 247 -33.45 -18.17 16.25
CA GLY A 247 -34.09 -18.75 15.05
C GLY A 247 -34.52 -20.21 15.18
N ALA A 248 -34.25 -20.86 16.31
CA ALA A 248 -34.56 -22.27 16.58
C ALA A 248 -35.85 -22.49 17.41
N ALA A 249 -36.58 -21.42 17.73
CA ALA A 249 -37.85 -21.44 18.49
C ALA A 249 -39.02 -21.02 17.58
#